data_AF-A0A7S0LXX0-F1
#
_entry.id   AF-A0A7S0LXX0-F1
#
_cell.length_a   1.000
_cell.length_b   1.000
_cell.length_c   1.000
_cell.angle_alpha   90.00
_cell.angle_beta   90.00
_cell.angle_gamma   90.00
#
_symmetry.space_group_name_H-M   'P 1'
#
loop_
_entity.id
_entity.type
_entity.pdbx_description
1 polymer ?
#
loop_
_entity_poly.entity_id
_entity_poly.type
_entity_poly.pdbx_seq_one_letter_code
_entity_poly.pdbx_strand_id
1 'polypeptide(L)'
;DYVPISGTLVWSAGDSTSKFINISIKNDGMVDHNVIETFVLELNSGSDHSTVNLERRLSFIRILDLDGPGLVSVDVDPGYPSPVAERGHCCQKCSDSGADDARYCTYWIVKRSSARGPVCV
;
A
#
# COMPACT_ATOMS: atom_id res chain seq x y z
N ASP A 1 2.52 -6.98 13.97
CA ASP A 1 2.67 -7.35 12.53
C ASP A 1 2.74 -8.85 12.29
N TYR A 2 3.42 -9.64 13.13
CA TYR A 2 3.39 -11.11 13.04
C TYR A 2 3.40 -11.82 14.41
N VAL A 3 3.17 -13.13 14.40
CA VAL A 3 3.36 -14.02 15.56
C VAL A 3 4.70 -14.75 15.40
N PRO A 4 5.68 -14.54 16.29
CA PRO A 4 6.96 -15.24 16.23
C PRO A 4 6.79 -16.76 16.37
N ILE A 5 7.55 -17.50 15.58
CA ILE A 5 7.60 -18.97 15.63
C ILE A 5 9.04 -19.46 15.66
N SER A 6 9.26 -20.61 16.27
CA SER A 6 10.49 -21.40 16.18
C SER A 6 10.13 -22.88 16.19
N GLY A 7 11.00 -23.73 15.64
CA GLY A 7 10.73 -25.17 15.56
C GLY A 7 11.80 -25.93 14.79
N THR A 8 11.54 -27.23 14.59
CA THR A 8 12.44 -28.15 13.90
C THR A 8 11.73 -28.77 12.70
N LEU A 9 12.37 -28.71 11.54
CA LEU A 9 11.95 -29.43 10.34
C LEU A 9 12.78 -30.72 10.24
N VAL A 10 12.11 -31.86 10.06
CA VAL A 10 12.76 -33.19 10.04
C VAL A 10 12.57 -33.84 8.69
N TRP A 11 13.67 -34.05 7.97
CA TRP A 11 13.74 -34.90 6.77
C TRP A 11 14.27 -36.28 7.18
N SER A 12 13.49 -37.33 6.93
CA SER A 12 13.98 -38.70 7.08
C SER A 12 15.02 -39.01 6.00
N ALA A 13 15.83 -40.06 6.21
CA ALA A 13 16.83 -40.47 5.22
C ALA A 13 16.18 -40.72 3.84
N GLY A 14 16.67 -40.02 2.82
CA GLY A 14 16.14 -40.09 1.46
C GLY A 14 14.90 -39.21 1.19
N ASP A 15 14.37 -38.50 2.19
CA ASP A 15 13.27 -37.55 2.00
C ASP A 15 13.78 -36.26 1.33
N SER A 16 13.34 -36.00 0.10
CA SER A 16 13.62 -34.78 -0.67
C SER A 16 12.41 -33.85 -0.79
N THR A 17 11.33 -34.13 -0.07
CA THR A 17 10.10 -33.34 -0.13
C THR A 17 10.26 -31.97 0.51
N SER A 18 9.55 -30.97 -0.04
CA SER A 18 9.48 -29.64 0.56
C SER A 18 8.69 -29.68 1.86
N LYS A 19 9.20 -28.96 2.89
CA LYS A 19 8.50 -28.76 4.17
C LYS A 19 8.14 -27.28 4.31
N PHE A 20 7.04 -27.02 5.00
CA PHE A 20 6.46 -25.70 5.12
C PHE A 20 6.36 -25.30 6.59
N ILE A 21 6.44 -24.00 6.85
CA ILE A 21 6.13 -23.39 8.14
C ILE A 21 5.02 -22.36 7.93
N ASN A 22 4.15 -22.21 8.92
CA ASN A 22 3.06 -21.24 8.87
C ASN A 22 3.34 -20.11 9.85
N ILE A 23 3.56 -18.91 9.32
CA ILE A 23 3.72 -17.68 10.10
C ILE A 23 2.39 -16.93 10.04
N SER A 24 1.81 -16.61 11.19
CA SER A 24 0.59 -15.81 11.26
C SER A 24 0.94 -14.33 11.18
N ILE A 25 0.30 -13.61 10.25
CA ILE A 25 0.37 -12.15 10.13
C ILE A 25 -0.75 -11.54 10.96
N LYS A 26 -0.44 -10.51 11.75
CA LYS A 26 -1.42 -9.77 12.55
C LYS A 26 -1.93 -8.61 11.71
N ASN A 27 -3.25 -8.53 11.55
CA ASN A 27 -3.96 -7.38 11.02
C ASN A 27 -4.72 -6.75 12.19
N ASP A 28 -4.45 -5.49 12.51
CA ASP A 28 -5.01 -4.80 13.68
C ASP A 28 -5.84 -3.57 13.34
N GLY A 29 -5.92 -3.17 12.06
CA GLY A 29 -6.76 -2.06 11.61
C GLY A 29 -6.19 -0.69 11.98
N MET A 30 -4.93 -0.62 12.43
CA MET A 30 -4.25 0.61 12.79
C MET A 30 -3.17 0.93 11.76
N VAL A 31 -3.09 2.20 11.38
CA VAL A 31 -2.01 2.67 10.50
C VAL A 31 -0.68 2.55 11.21
N ASP A 32 0.25 1.81 10.62
CA ASP A 32 1.65 1.83 11.06
C ASP A 32 2.35 3.07 10.48
N HIS A 33 3.36 3.55 11.20
CA HIS A 33 4.27 4.57 10.70
C HIS A 33 5.05 4.10 9.47
N ASN A 34 5.39 2.80 9.41
CA ASN A 34 6.09 2.20 8.30
C ASN A 34 5.12 1.38 7.45
N VAL A 35 4.81 1.88 6.24
CA VAL A 35 3.96 1.12 5.28
C VAL A 35 4.55 -0.25 4.95
N ILE A 36 5.88 -0.42 5.03
CA ILE A 36 6.53 -1.71 4.80
C ILE A 36 7.48 -2.02 5.95
N GLU A 37 7.22 -3.13 6.62
CA GLU A 37 8.10 -3.69 7.64
C GLU A 37 8.78 -4.96 7.12
N THR A 38 9.93 -5.29 7.68
CA THR A 38 10.69 -6.48 7.27
C THR A 38 11.15 -7.25 8.50
N PHE A 39 10.96 -8.57 8.45
CA PHE A 39 11.60 -9.49 9.39
C PHE A 39 12.35 -10.59 8.64
N VAL A 40 13.29 -11.20 9.34
CA VAL A 40 14.15 -12.25 8.81
C VAL A 40 13.79 -13.58 9.46
N LEU A 41 13.63 -14.60 8.63
CA LEU A 41 13.56 -15.99 9.04
C LEU A 41 14.90 -16.65 8.70
N GLU A 42 15.51 -17.31 9.69
CA GLU A 42 16.75 -18.06 9.51
C GLU A 42 16.51 -19.56 9.68
N LEU A 43 17.03 -20.34 8.73
CA LEU A 43 17.14 -21.80 8.83
C LEU A 43 18.55 -22.15 9.34
N ASN A 44 18.62 -22.89 10.44
CA ASN A 44 19.88 -23.34 11.03
C ASN A 44 20.00 -24.86 10.96
N SER A 45 21.23 -25.39 10.87
CA SER A 45 21.47 -26.84 10.92
C SER A 45 21.21 -27.34 12.34
N GLY A 46 20.18 -28.17 12.49
CA GLY A 46 19.76 -28.70 13.80
C GLY A 46 20.62 -29.86 14.33
N SER A 47 21.59 -30.35 13.54
CA SER A 47 22.50 -31.44 13.92
C SER A 47 23.76 -31.46 13.06
N ASP A 48 24.80 -32.10 13.58
CA ASP A 48 26.11 -32.27 12.93
C ASP A 48 26.06 -33.06 11.61
N HIS A 49 24.94 -33.76 11.35
CA HIS A 49 24.75 -34.59 10.16
C HIS A 49 23.89 -33.88 9.09
N SER A 50 23.54 -32.62 9.31
CA SER A 50 22.79 -31.80 8.37
C SER A 50 23.60 -30.56 7.99
N THR A 51 23.71 -30.28 6.70
CA THR A 51 24.30 -29.02 6.23
C THR A 51 23.20 -28.13 5.69
N VAL A 52 23.25 -26.85 6.06
CA VAL A 52 22.39 -25.82 5.48
C VAL A 52 23.18 -25.09 4.42
N ASN A 53 22.56 -24.84 3.27
CA ASN A 53 23.13 -23.94 2.28
C ASN A 53 23.13 -22.51 2.84
N LEU A 54 24.31 -22.00 3.18
CA LEU A 54 24.48 -20.71 3.84
C LEU A 54 23.99 -19.53 3.00
N GLU A 55 23.98 -19.65 1.67
CA GLU A 55 23.46 -18.64 0.73
C GLU A 55 21.93 -18.61 0.67
N ARG A 56 21.26 -19.67 1.15
CA ARG A 56 19.79 -19.84 1.06
C ARG A 56 19.12 -19.99 2.41
N ARG A 57 19.84 -19.74 3.51
CA ARG A 57 19.34 -19.95 4.86
C ARG A 57 18.46 -18.82 5.40
N LEU A 58 18.58 -17.64 4.80
CA LEU A 58 17.79 -16.47 5.19
C LEU A 58 16.63 -16.28 4.22
N SER A 59 15.47 -16.00 4.79
CA SER A 59 14.31 -15.49 4.06
C SER A 59 13.97 -14.10 4.62
N PHE A 60 13.77 -13.14 3.72
CA PHE A 60 13.36 -11.78 4.06
C PHE A 60 11.88 -11.64 3.75
N ILE A 61 11.08 -11.45 4.79
CA ILE A 61 9.63 -11.33 4.68
C ILE A 61 9.27 -9.88 4.87
N ARG A 62 8.50 -9.34 3.92
CA ARG A 62 8.00 -7.97 3.96
C ARG A 62 6.50 -8.00 4.24
N ILE A 63 6.09 -7.27 5.26
CA ILE A 63 4.68 -7.05 5.60
C ILE A 63 4.31 -5.67 5.08
N LEU A 64 3.22 -5.59 4.33
CA LEU A 64 2.67 -4.34 3.81
C LEU A 64 1.49 -3.96 4.70
N ASP A 65 1.58 -2.80 5.35
CA ASP A 65 0.44 -2.19 6.01
C ASP A 65 -0.53 -1.65 4.94
N LEU A 66 -1.80 -2.02 5.09
CA LEU A 66 -2.91 -1.63 4.22
C LEU A 66 -4.00 -0.87 4.98
N ASP A 67 -3.72 -0.50 6.23
CA ASP A 67 -4.64 0.25 7.06
C ASP A 67 -4.57 1.76 6.77
N GLY A 68 -5.58 2.49 7.25
CA GLY A 68 -5.70 3.93 7.05
C GLY A 68 -6.59 4.40 5.90
N PRO A 69 -6.67 5.72 5.70
CA PRO A 69 -7.57 6.32 4.71
C PRO A 69 -7.15 6.07 3.25
N GLY A 70 -5.95 5.52 3.03
CA GLY A 70 -5.34 5.44 1.70
C GLY A 70 -4.83 6.81 1.21
N LEU A 71 -4.46 6.88 -0.06
CA LEU A 71 -4.00 8.10 -0.72
C LEU A 71 -5.16 8.79 -1.43
N VAL A 72 -5.26 10.10 -1.24
CA VAL A 72 -6.09 11.00 -2.06
C VAL A 72 -5.14 11.71 -3.02
N SER A 73 -5.40 11.59 -4.32
CA SER A 73 -4.71 12.40 -5.32
C SER A 73 -5.70 13.28 -6.06
N VAL A 74 -5.25 14.50 -6.34
CA VAL A 74 -5.98 15.48 -7.14
C VAL A 74 -5.26 15.58 -8.46
N ASP A 75 -5.98 15.32 -9.55
CA ASP A 75 -5.46 15.35 -10.91
C ASP A 75 -6.27 16.35 -11.75
N VAL A 76 -5.64 16.96 -12.74
CA VAL A 76 -6.36 17.84 -13.67
C VAL A 76 -7.23 16.95 -14.57
N ASP A 77 -8.50 17.30 -14.75
CA ASP A 77 -9.35 16.56 -15.69
C ASP A 77 -8.91 16.82 -17.14
N PRO A 78 -8.41 15.81 -17.88
CA PRO A 78 -8.02 16.00 -19.28
C PRO A 78 -9.23 16.10 -20.24
N GLY A 79 -10.41 15.63 -19.83
CA GLY A 79 -11.67 15.71 -20.59
C GLY A 79 -12.37 17.07 -20.47
N TYR A 80 -12.03 17.83 -19.43
CA TYR A 80 -12.40 19.24 -19.25
C TYR A 80 -11.12 20.07 -19.18
N PRO A 81 -10.55 20.49 -20.33
CA PRO A 81 -9.39 21.36 -20.32
C PRO A 81 -9.79 22.63 -19.58
N SER A 82 -9.38 22.73 -18.31
CA SER A 82 -9.61 23.88 -17.48
C SER A 82 -8.81 25.00 -18.13
N PRO A 83 -9.42 25.91 -18.90
CA PRO A 83 -8.67 27.01 -19.43
C PRO A 83 -8.43 27.89 -18.21
N VAL A 84 -7.25 27.80 -17.60
CA VAL A 84 -6.71 28.95 -16.88
C VAL A 84 -6.36 29.98 -17.96
N ALA A 85 -7.39 30.48 -18.64
CA ALA A 85 -7.31 31.66 -19.45
C ALA A 85 -7.47 32.79 -18.44
N GLU A 86 -6.55 33.75 -18.47
CA GLU A 86 -6.62 34.97 -17.64
C GLU A 86 -7.94 35.76 -17.83
N ARG A 87 -8.81 35.33 -18.77
CA ARG A 87 -10.13 35.90 -19.09
C ARG A 87 -11.25 34.86 -19.34
N GLY A 88 -11.11 33.62 -18.87
CA GLY A 88 -12.09 32.55 -19.09
C GLY A 88 -13.15 32.48 -17.98
N HIS A 89 -14.34 33.05 -18.21
CA HIS A 89 -15.45 33.02 -17.25
C HIS A 89 -16.11 31.62 -17.23
N CYS A 90 -16.02 30.90 -16.11
CA CYS A 90 -16.80 29.68 -15.89
C CYS A 90 -18.11 30.02 -15.19
N CYS A 91 -19.11 30.49 -15.95
CA CYS A 91 -20.45 30.68 -15.42
C CYS A 91 -21.47 29.94 -16.28
N GLN A 92 -22.00 28.83 -15.77
CA GLN A 92 -23.01 28.04 -16.49
C GLN A 92 -24.42 28.65 -16.38
N LYS A 93 -24.63 29.63 -15.47
CA LYS A 93 -25.84 30.48 -15.35
C LYS A 93 -25.52 31.83 -14.69
N CYS A 94 -24.76 32.69 -15.36
CA CYS A 94 -24.74 34.11 -14.97
C CYS A 94 -25.94 34.76 -15.65
N SER A 95 -26.92 35.21 -14.86
CA SER A 95 -27.97 36.09 -15.36
C SER A 95 -27.33 37.40 -15.83
N ASP A 96 -27.80 37.95 -16.94
CA ASP A 96 -27.24 39.08 -17.71
C ASP A 96 -27.06 40.43 -16.96
N SER A 97 -27.20 40.45 -15.63
CA SER A 97 -27.07 41.64 -14.79
C SER A 97 -25.63 41.84 -14.29
N GLY A 98 -24.70 42.00 -15.23
CA GLY A 98 -23.50 42.86 -15.19
C GLY A 98 -22.75 43.15 -13.87
N ALA A 99 -22.68 42.24 -12.92
CA ALA A 99 -21.79 42.32 -11.77
C ALA A 99 -20.80 41.16 -11.85
N ASP A 100 -19.79 41.32 -12.71
CA ASP A 100 -18.76 40.33 -12.99
C ASP A 100 -17.84 40.14 -11.78
N ASP A 101 -18.29 39.33 -10.83
CA ASP A 101 -17.39 38.67 -9.89
C ASP A 101 -16.64 37.60 -10.72
N ALA A 102 -15.55 38.02 -11.37
CA ALA A 102 -14.73 37.19 -12.23
C ALA A 102 -14.03 36.09 -11.42
N ARG A 103 -14.77 35.03 -11.11
CA ARG A 103 -14.25 33.87 -10.40
C ARG A 103 -13.65 32.91 -11.42
N TYR A 104 -12.35 32.69 -11.30
CA TYR A 104 -11.63 31.64 -12.02
C TYR A 104 -12.04 30.27 -11.44
N CYS A 105 -12.53 29.36 -12.27
CA CYS A 105 -12.82 27.99 -11.87
C CYS A 105 -11.89 27.01 -12.59
N THR A 106 -11.47 25.97 -11.89
CA THR A 106 -10.71 24.84 -12.44
C THR A 106 -11.37 23.54 -11.99
N TYR A 107 -11.39 22.55 -12.87
CA TYR A 107 -11.96 21.23 -12.60
C TYR A 107 -10.85 20.25 -12.23
N TRP A 108 -11.10 19.49 -11.16
CA TRP A 108 -10.17 18.49 -10.65
C TRP A 108 -10.87 17.15 -10.54
N ILE A 109 -10.15 16.08 -10.89
CA ILE A 109 -10.55 14.70 -10.57
C ILE A 109 -9.89 14.33 -9.25
N VAL A 110 -10.72 13.99 -8.26
CA VAL A 110 -10.25 13.40 -7.01
C VAL A 110 -10.22 11.88 -7.18
N LYS A 111 -9.01 11.32 -7.22
CA LYS A 111 -8.78 9.87 -7.29
C LYS A 111 -8.43 9.36 -5.89
N ARG A 112 -8.94 8.18 -5.56
CA ARG A 112 -8.68 7.49 -4.28
C ARG A 112 -8.03 6.14 -4.54
N SER A 113 -6.97 5.83 -3.80
CA SER A 113 -6.32 4.50 -3.89
C SER A 113 -7.07 3.42 -3.11
N SER A 114 -7.97 3.79 -2.21
CA SER A 114 -8.80 2.87 -1.41
C SER A 114 -10.27 3.30 -1.40
N ALA A 115 -11.19 2.33 -1.26
CA ALA A 115 -12.63 2.60 -1.24
C ALA A 115 -13.18 3.05 0.13
N ARG A 116 -12.33 3.28 1.15
CA ARG A 116 -12.77 3.34 2.56
C ARG A 116 -12.62 4.74 3.16
N GLY A 117 -13.74 5.27 3.67
CA GLY A 117 -13.82 6.52 4.44
C GLY A 117 -14.41 7.71 3.66
N PRO A 118 -15.12 8.65 4.34
CA PRO A 118 -15.52 9.92 3.75
C PRO A 118 -14.27 10.79 3.48
N VAL A 119 -14.19 11.37 2.29
CA VAL A 119 -13.17 12.35 1.92
C VAL A 119 -13.81 13.74 2.04
N CYS A 120 -13.25 14.59 2.89
CA CYS A 120 -13.58 16.01 2.90
C CYS A 120 -12.66 16.70 1.87
N VAL A 121 -13.26 17.25 0.82
CA VAL A 121 -12.60 18.13 -0.18
C VAL A 121 -13.02 19.56 0.09
#